data_AF-A0A7C1W5A1-F1
#
_entry.id   AF-A0A7C1W5A1-F1
#
_cell.length_a   1.000
_cell.length_b   1.000
_cell.length_c   1.000
_cell.angle_alpha   90.00
_cell.angle_beta   90.00
_cell.angle_gamma   90.00
#
_symmetry.space_group_name_H-M   'P 1'
#
loop_
_entity.id
_entity.type
_entity.pdbx_description
1 polymer ?
#
loop_
_entity_poly.entity_id
_entity_poly.type
_entity_poly.pdbx_seq_one_letter_code
_entity_poly.pdbx_strand_id
1 'polypeptide(L)'
;HLTSATAMLKHRIDEQPICYKKQASRQATVMNQFFMNIYIGKVQPYIAIVSQAADQLLPLINRLAEGGGTANFRQYVNSTLSMDSKDSLYKRYVLAVKQHTQAWQALLDQCGMRPAVN
;
A
#
# COMPACT_ATOMS: atom_id res chain seq x y z
N HIS A 1 -1.06 -0.70 -10.60
CA HIS A 1 -2.04 0.28 -10.08
C HIS A 1 -1.54 1.08 -8.87
N LEU A 2 -1.19 0.46 -7.73
CA LEU A 2 -0.70 1.19 -6.54
C LEU A 2 0.58 2.02 -6.79
N THR A 3 1.56 1.47 -7.52
CA THR A 3 2.79 2.20 -7.88
C THR A 3 2.50 3.46 -8.67
N SER A 4 1.64 3.37 -9.70
CA SER A 4 1.22 4.52 -10.50
C SER A 4 0.45 5.55 -9.68
N ALA A 5 -0.49 5.11 -8.83
CA ALA A 5 -1.22 6.01 -7.93
C ALA A 5 -0.27 6.71 -6.94
N THR A 6 0.74 6.00 -6.43
CA THR A 6 1.79 6.57 -5.57
C THR A 6 2.60 7.61 -6.30
N ALA A 7 2.98 7.37 -7.56
CA ALA A 7 3.70 8.35 -8.36
C ALA A 7 2.88 9.63 -8.57
N MET A 8 1.56 9.52 -8.80
CA MET A 8 0.67 10.68 -8.90
C MET A 8 0.63 11.51 -7.60
N LEU A 9 0.60 10.86 -6.44
CA LEU A 9 0.66 11.57 -5.15
C LEU A 9 2.00 12.28 -4.96
N LYS A 10 3.11 11.61 -5.26
CA LYS A 10 4.46 12.22 -5.16
C LYS A 10 4.60 13.44 -6.06
N HIS A 11 4.14 13.37 -7.30
CA HIS A 11 4.12 14.53 -8.21
C HIS A 11 3.30 15.71 -7.63
N ARG A 12 2.18 15.44 -6.95
CA ARG A 12 1.40 16.49 -6.25
C ARG A 12 2.10 17.05 -5.01
N ILE A 13 3.00 16.30 -4.40
CA ILE A 13 3.79 16.78 -3.27
C ILE A 13 4.92 17.68 -3.78
N ASP A 14 5.67 17.21 -4.78
CA ASP A 14 6.95 17.80 -5.18
C ASP A 14 6.82 18.89 -6.25
N GLU A 15 5.96 18.69 -7.25
CA GLU A 15 5.92 19.54 -8.46
C GLU A 15 4.68 20.45 -8.51
N GLN A 16 3.55 20.00 -7.96
CA GLN A 16 2.29 20.76 -7.97
C GLN A 16 1.57 20.69 -6.61
N PRO A 17 2.09 21.37 -5.57
CA PRO A 17 1.55 21.33 -4.21
C PRO A 17 0.06 21.67 -4.17
N ILE A 18 -0.73 20.83 -3.52
CA ILE A 18 -2.17 21.08 -3.31
C ILE A 18 -2.37 22.22 -2.28
N CYS A 19 -1.44 22.33 -1.33
CA CYS A 19 -1.47 23.30 -0.25
C CYS A 19 -0.23 24.18 -0.31
N TYR A 20 -0.41 25.46 -0.67
CA TYR A 20 0.63 26.47 -0.57
C TYR A 20 0.55 27.12 0.83
N LYS A 21 1.68 27.23 1.53
CA LYS A 21 1.76 27.77 2.91
C LYS A 21 0.81 27.11 3.93
N LYS A 22 0.53 25.81 3.80
CA LYS A 22 -0.37 25.04 4.69
C LYS A 22 -1.82 25.58 4.76
N GLN A 23 -2.28 26.32 3.76
CA GLN A 23 -3.65 26.83 3.74
C GLN A 23 -4.60 25.81 3.11
N ALA A 24 -5.72 25.54 3.77
CA ALA A 24 -6.76 24.64 3.28
C ALA A 24 -7.43 25.27 2.05
N SER A 25 -7.10 24.73 0.87
CA SER A 25 -7.75 25.06 -0.40
C SER A 25 -8.98 24.17 -0.62
N ARG A 26 -9.86 24.52 -1.57
CA ARG A 26 -10.96 23.64 -1.99
C ARG A 26 -10.43 22.27 -2.42
N GLN A 27 -9.28 22.25 -3.10
CA GLN A 27 -8.59 21.05 -3.54
C GLN A 27 -8.11 20.20 -2.35
N ALA A 28 -7.59 20.83 -1.29
CA ALA A 28 -7.21 20.14 -0.06
C ALA A 28 -8.41 19.45 0.61
N THR A 29 -9.57 20.13 0.66
CA THR A 29 -10.81 19.53 1.19
C THR A 29 -11.26 18.33 0.37
N VAL A 30 -11.28 18.43 -0.96
CA VAL A 30 -11.65 17.30 -1.84
C VAL A 30 -10.68 16.13 -1.67
N MET A 31 -9.38 16.40 -1.62
CA MET A 31 -8.36 15.38 -1.37
C MET A 31 -8.56 14.68 -0.02
N ASN A 32 -8.84 15.43 1.04
CA ASN A 32 -9.05 14.86 2.38
C ASN A 32 -10.31 14.01 2.43
N GLN A 33 -11.41 14.48 1.82
CA GLN A 33 -12.63 13.69 1.71
C GLN A 33 -12.41 12.40 0.92
N PHE A 34 -11.64 12.44 -0.17
CA PHE A 34 -11.29 11.24 -0.91
C PHE A 34 -10.46 10.28 -0.05
N PHE A 35 -9.43 10.79 0.64
CA PHE A 35 -8.61 9.97 1.52
C PHE A 35 -9.46 9.27 2.60
N MET A 36 -10.33 10.00 3.29
CA MET A 36 -11.18 9.44 4.34
C MET A 36 -12.22 8.46 3.79
N ASN A 37 -12.97 8.85 2.77
CA ASN A 37 -14.13 8.07 2.31
C ASN A 37 -13.76 6.89 1.41
N ILE A 38 -12.65 6.99 0.68
CA ILE A 38 -12.22 5.98 -0.29
C ILE A 38 -11.02 5.22 0.25
N TYR A 39 -9.93 5.89 0.59
CA TYR A 39 -8.73 5.18 1.01
C TYR A 39 -8.91 4.52 2.38
N ILE A 40 -9.23 5.29 3.42
CA ILE A 40 -9.49 4.75 4.77
C ILE A 40 -10.80 3.97 4.83
N GLY A 41 -11.88 4.49 4.23
CA GLY A 41 -13.19 3.85 4.33
C GLY A 41 -13.36 2.55 3.54
N LYS A 42 -12.57 2.32 2.49
CA LYS A 42 -12.78 1.18 1.57
C LYS A 42 -11.51 0.42 1.22
N VAL A 43 -10.48 1.13 0.77
CA VAL A 43 -9.25 0.49 0.23
C VAL A 43 -8.41 -0.12 1.35
N GLN A 44 -8.11 0.61 2.42
CA GLN A 44 -7.31 0.13 3.54
C GLN A 44 -7.96 -1.09 4.25
N PRO A 45 -9.28 -1.12 4.53
CA PRO A 45 -9.93 -2.31 5.06
C PRO A 45 -9.76 -3.54 4.17
N TYR A 46 -9.90 -3.40 2.86
CA TYR A 46 -9.67 -4.51 1.94
C TYR A 46 -8.21 -5.00 1.98
N ILE A 47 -7.24 -4.07 1.98
CA ILE A 47 -5.82 -4.40 2.13
C ILE A 47 -5.57 -5.14 3.46
N ALA A 48 -6.20 -4.72 4.55
CA ALA A 48 -6.06 -5.38 5.85
C ALA A 48 -6.57 -6.82 5.82
N ILE A 49 -7.72 -7.07 5.18
CA ILE A 49 -8.27 -8.43 5.00
C ILE A 49 -7.30 -9.30 4.19
N VAL A 50 -6.74 -8.78 3.09
CA VAL A 50 -5.77 -9.52 2.26
C VAL A 50 -4.49 -9.81 3.04
N SER A 51 -3.99 -8.84 3.81
CA SER A 51 -2.82 -9.04 4.67
C SER A 51 -3.07 -10.12 5.71
N GLN A 52 -4.20 -10.06 6.42
CA GLN A 52 -4.54 -11.05 7.44
C GLN A 52 -4.65 -12.46 6.85
N ALA A 53 -5.29 -12.61 5.69
CA ALA A 53 -5.37 -13.90 5.00
C ALA A 53 -3.97 -14.42 4.60
N ALA A 54 -3.10 -13.54 4.11
CA ALA A 54 -1.73 -13.91 3.75
C ALA A 54 -0.91 -14.34 4.98
N ASP A 55 -1.01 -13.62 6.10
CA ASP A 55 -0.33 -13.97 7.35
C ASP A 55 -0.73 -15.36 7.86
N GLN A 56 -1.97 -15.76 7.64
CA GLN A 56 -2.48 -17.10 8.00
C GLN A 56 -2.07 -18.19 7.01
N LEU A 57 -2.10 -17.91 5.71
CA LEU A 57 -1.96 -18.92 4.66
C LEU A 57 -0.52 -19.14 4.19
N LEU A 58 0.27 -18.07 4.05
CA LEU A 58 1.60 -18.15 3.45
C LEU A 58 2.56 -19.07 4.22
N PRO A 59 2.59 -19.08 5.57
CA PRO A 59 3.43 -20.02 6.31
C PRO A 59 3.09 -21.49 6.01
N LEU A 60 1.81 -21.81 5.83
CA LEU A 60 1.35 -23.16 5.52
C LEU A 60 1.73 -23.56 4.09
N ILE A 61 1.55 -22.64 3.13
CA ILE A 61 1.94 -22.83 1.74
C ILE A 61 3.45 -23.05 1.61
N ASN A 62 4.26 -22.29 2.35
CA ASN A 62 5.71 -22.45 2.36
C ASN A 62 6.12 -23.83 2.86
N ARG A 63 5.53 -24.30 3.96
CA ARG A 63 5.78 -25.66 4.49
C ARG A 63 5.42 -26.76 3.47
N LEU A 64 4.30 -26.61 2.76
CA LEU A 64 3.92 -27.55 1.71
C LEU A 64 4.91 -27.56 0.54
N ALA A 65 5.44 -26.39 0.17
CA ALA A 65 6.44 -26.28 -0.89
C ALA A 65 7.76 -26.95 -0.51
N GLU A 66 8.21 -26.76 0.73
CA GLU A 66 9.43 -27.34 1.29
C GLU A 66 9.29 -28.85 1.54
N GLY A 67 8.14 -29.30 2.04
CA GLY A 67 7.91 -30.67 2.50
C GLY A 67 7.56 -31.71 1.44
N GLY A 68 7.70 -31.39 0.15
CA GLY A 68 7.42 -32.35 -0.94
C GLY A 68 6.69 -31.79 -2.15
N GLY A 69 6.54 -30.47 -2.26
CA GLY A 69 5.96 -29.84 -3.43
C GLY A 69 6.65 -30.25 -4.74
N THR A 70 5.95 -30.19 -5.87
CA THR A 70 6.59 -30.36 -7.18
C THR A 70 7.56 -29.20 -7.46
N ALA A 71 8.48 -29.37 -8.40
CA ALA A 71 9.38 -28.28 -8.80
C ALA A 71 8.61 -27.03 -9.26
N ASN A 72 7.54 -27.21 -10.04
CA ASN A 72 6.67 -26.13 -10.49
C ASN A 72 5.97 -25.43 -9.32
N PHE A 73 5.52 -26.18 -8.32
CA PHE A 73 4.88 -25.60 -7.14
C PHE A 73 5.88 -24.77 -6.31
N ARG A 74 7.09 -25.28 -6.06
CA ARG A 74 8.15 -24.52 -5.40
C ARG A 74 8.49 -23.24 -6.15
N GLN A 75 8.61 -23.32 -7.48
CA GLN A 75 8.89 -22.14 -8.30
C GLN A 75 7.77 -21.11 -8.18
N TYR A 76 6.50 -21.54 -8.27
CA TYR A 76 5.34 -20.67 -8.09
C TYR A 76 5.36 -19.97 -6.73
N VAL A 77 5.57 -20.71 -5.64
CA VAL A 77 5.63 -20.14 -4.28
C VAL A 77 6.76 -19.12 -4.19
N ASN A 78 7.94 -19.44 -4.71
CA ASN A 78 9.10 -18.54 -4.68
C ASN A 78 8.91 -17.26 -5.51
N SER A 79 8.33 -17.35 -6.72
CA SER A 79 8.13 -16.19 -7.59
C SER A 79 6.92 -15.34 -7.25
N THR A 80 5.95 -15.90 -6.52
CA THR A 80 4.63 -15.27 -6.36
C THR A 80 4.36 -14.88 -4.92
N LEU A 81 4.67 -15.77 -3.96
CA LEU A 81 4.16 -15.68 -2.60
C LEU A 81 5.24 -15.46 -1.54
N SER A 82 6.48 -15.86 -1.81
CA SER A 82 7.58 -15.78 -0.85
C SER A 82 7.91 -14.35 -0.45
N MET A 83 8.04 -14.08 0.85
CA MET A 83 8.52 -12.80 1.38
C MET A 83 10.06 -12.67 1.34
N ASP A 84 10.76 -13.78 1.20
CA ASP A 84 12.23 -13.83 1.19
C ASP A 84 12.79 -13.59 -0.21
N SER A 85 12.08 -14.07 -1.23
CA SER A 85 12.40 -13.80 -2.63
C SER A 85 12.42 -12.29 -2.90
N LYS A 86 13.49 -11.79 -3.53
CA LYS A 86 13.69 -10.35 -3.74
C LYS A 86 12.58 -9.69 -4.54
N ASP A 87 11.95 -10.42 -5.47
CA ASP A 87 11.01 -9.87 -6.45
C ASP A 87 9.69 -10.64 -6.56
N SER A 88 9.27 -11.34 -5.50
CA SER A 88 7.98 -12.01 -5.54
C SER A 88 6.83 -11.03 -5.76
N LEU A 89 5.75 -11.51 -6.38
CA LEU A 89 4.56 -10.68 -6.59
C LEU A 89 4.01 -10.12 -5.27
N TYR A 90 3.89 -10.96 -4.23
CA TYR A 90 3.34 -10.57 -2.94
C TYR A 90 4.24 -9.54 -2.22
N LYS A 91 5.56 -9.72 -2.22
CA LYS A 91 6.49 -8.74 -1.64
C LYS A 91 6.41 -7.38 -2.34
N ARG A 92 6.33 -7.37 -3.68
CA ARG A 92 6.13 -6.13 -4.45
C ARG A 92 4.80 -5.46 -4.12
N TYR A 93 3.74 -6.24 -3.92
CA TYR A 93 2.45 -5.72 -3.48
C TYR A 93 2.53 -5.06 -2.09
N VAL A 94 3.08 -5.75 -1.09
CA VAL A 94 3.25 -5.22 0.27
C VAL A 94 4.06 -3.92 0.27
N LEU A 95 5.16 -3.89 -0.51
CA LEU A 95 5.97 -2.68 -0.63
C LEU A 95 5.19 -1.53 -1.29
N ALA A 96 4.43 -1.81 -2.36
CA ALA A 96 3.63 -0.80 -3.04
C ALA A 96 2.52 -0.24 -2.13
N VAL A 97 1.88 -1.07 -1.31
CA VAL A 97 0.92 -0.62 -0.29
C VAL A 97 1.60 0.32 0.70
N LYS A 98 2.73 -0.08 1.29
CA LYS A 98 3.46 0.73 2.26
C LYS A 98 3.84 2.10 1.68
N GLN A 99 4.43 2.11 0.48
CA GLN A 99 4.82 3.34 -0.20
C GLN A 99 3.62 4.24 -0.51
N HIS A 100 2.48 3.65 -0.87
CA HIS A 100 1.26 4.40 -1.14
C HIS A 100 0.69 5.06 0.13
N THR A 101 0.65 4.32 1.25
CA THR A 101 0.23 4.86 2.55
C THR A 101 1.13 6.01 2.99
N GLN A 102 2.45 5.87 2.82
CA GLN A 102 3.41 6.91 3.16
C GLN A 102 3.24 8.16 2.29
N ALA A 103 2.97 8.00 0.99
CA ALA A 103 2.70 9.14 0.10
C ALA A 103 1.43 9.88 0.51
N TRP A 104 0.37 9.18 0.92
CA TRP A 104 -0.82 9.81 1.49
C TRP A 104 -0.50 10.60 2.77
N GLN A 105 0.25 10.01 3.70
CA GLN A 105 0.66 10.69 4.93
C GLN A 105 1.45 11.97 4.64
N ALA A 106 2.40 11.91 3.72
CA ALA A 106 3.19 13.08 3.30
C ALA A 106 2.32 14.18 2.67
N LEU A 107 1.36 13.81 1.81
CA LEU A 107 0.45 14.78 1.20
C LEU A 107 -0.48 15.43 2.24
N LEU A 108 -1.01 14.65 3.19
CA LEU A 108 -1.81 15.18 4.30
C LEU A 108 -1.00 16.11 5.21
N ASP A 109 0.26 15.75 5.49
CA ASP A 109 1.20 16.56 6.26
C ASP A 109 1.48 17.91 5.59
N GLN A 110 1.66 17.94 4.26
CA GLN A 110 1.81 19.19 3.49
C GLN A 110 0.64 20.16 3.71
N CYS A 111 -0.56 19.60 3.92
CA CYS A 111 -1.78 20.36 4.16
C CYS A 111 -2.12 20.58 5.65
N GLY A 112 -1.33 20.06 6.59
CA GLY A 112 -1.65 20.11 8.02
C GLY A 112 -2.89 19.29 8.41
N MET A 113 -3.23 18.27 7.61
CA MET A 113 -4.46 17.46 7.72
C MET A 113 -4.19 16.03 8.20
N ARG A 114 -2.98 15.72 8.67
CA ARG A 114 -2.68 14.38 9.15
C ARG A 114 -3.57 14.06 10.36
N PRO A 115 -4.29 12.93 10.36
CA PRO A 115 -5.09 12.53 11.50
C PRO A 115 -4.20 12.41 12.73
N ALA A 116 -4.60 13.00 13.86
CA ALA A 116 -3.98 12.70 15.14
C ALA A 116 -4.29 11.23 15.48
N VAL A 117 -3.25 10.47 15.82
CA VAL A 117 -3.43 9.21 16.56
C VAL A 117 -3.74 9.61 18.00
N ASN A 118 -5.01 9.54 18.37
CA ASN A 118 -5.43 9.57 19.78
C ASN A 118 -5.26 8.19 20.39
#